data_AF-A0A8S9TS43-F1
#
_entry.id   AF-A0A8S9TS43-F1
#
_cell.length_a   1.000
_cell.length_b   1.000
_cell.length_c   1.000
_cell.angle_alpha   90.00
_cell.angle_beta   90.00
_cell.angle_gamma   90.00
#
_symmetry.space_group_name_H-M   'P 1'
#
loop_
_entity.id
_entity.type
_entity.pdbx_description
1 polymer ?
#
loop_
_entity_poly.entity_id
_entity_poly.type
_entity_poly.pdbx_seq_one_letter_code
_entity_poly.pdbx_strand_id
1 'polypeptide(L)'
;MPLHFPLLNVTPSRDRKRKTEQLYKPAKTQPSSAAGSTPSSPQEEAPVTCIQRFKQSSTVEKLQRELRRKKQARYRKKQTDHMINLEKENDQLQQEIERLKRRRFSTAAALPPRENLWSAALEYFRLFRHGLQEPKMMAVLSGEDKVQSCVQAAFFQSTIAPDVIFNAHQGIDKMVQYWNFLSCSFKDMVVELKCLTQENEDSLIATSLTSVTISEQTLAAVFPHLLDEESRELDKTKASLCQALLDQRITKDGSIRFEWDAMNGRVTRVTTESDMLSPMLRLLGSVENVSRVFRDAFVSLDFQWRPRAREPSVDNQ
;
A
#
# COMPACT_ATOMS: atom_id res chain seq x y z
N MET A 1 9.46 -11.47 5.71
CA MET A 1 8.73 -12.02 4.54
C MET A 1 8.26 -10.82 3.72
N PRO A 2 8.87 -10.50 2.58
CA PRO A 2 8.57 -9.30 1.82
C PRO A 2 7.28 -9.48 1.02
N LEU A 3 6.27 -8.64 1.29
CA LEU A 3 5.07 -8.54 0.46
C LEU A 3 5.39 -7.68 -0.75
N HIS A 4 5.77 -8.35 -1.83
CA HIS A 4 5.94 -7.80 -3.15
C HIS A 4 4.55 -7.42 -3.70
N PHE A 5 4.22 -6.13 -3.81
CA PHE A 5 3.06 -5.68 -4.58
C PHE A 5 3.41 -5.77 -6.08
N PRO A 6 2.67 -6.52 -6.90
CA PRO A 6 2.89 -6.53 -8.33
C PRO A 6 2.22 -5.31 -8.97
N LEU A 7 2.98 -4.62 -9.83
CA LEU A 7 2.47 -3.68 -10.83
C LEU A 7 1.36 -4.38 -11.64
N LEU A 8 0.14 -3.85 -11.58
CA LEU A 8 -0.96 -4.26 -12.46
C LEU A 8 -0.69 -3.75 -13.88
N ASN A 9 0.18 -4.46 -14.59
CA ASN A 9 0.20 -4.44 -16.05
C ASN A 9 -1.08 -5.13 -16.53
N VAL A 10 -1.98 -4.33 -17.10
CA VAL A 10 -3.15 -4.82 -17.84
C VAL A 10 -2.64 -5.58 -19.07
N THR A 11 -2.57 -6.90 -18.96
CA THR A 11 -2.46 -7.80 -20.11
C THR A 11 -3.75 -8.61 -20.22
N PRO A 12 -4.31 -8.81 -21.43
CA PRO A 12 -5.53 -9.57 -21.58
C PRO A 12 -5.26 -11.04 -21.27
N SER A 13 -5.87 -11.55 -20.20
CA SER A 13 -5.70 -12.94 -19.75
C SER A 13 -6.11 -13.95 -20.83
N ARG A 14 -5.16 -14.84 -21.15
CA ARG A 14 -5.29 -15.97 -22.08
C ARG A 14 -6.30 -17.05 -21.62
N ASP A 15 -6.82 -16.98 -20.39
CA ASP A 15 -7.76 -17.99 -19.87
C ASP A 15 -9.17 -17.89 -20.45
N ARG A 16 -9.56 -16.74 -21.03
CA ARG A 16 -10.83 -16.64 -21.78
C ARG A 16 -10.80 -17.38 -23.12
N LYS A 17 -9.62 -17.71 -23.67
CA LYS A 17 -9.51 -18.47 -24.93
C LYS A 17 -9.69 -19.98 -24.72
N ARG A 18 -9.23 -20.54 -23.59
CA ARG A 18 -9.30 -22.00 -23.35
C ARG A 18 -10.71 -22.54 -23.13
N LYS A 19 -11.65 -21.73 -22.62
CA LYS A 19 -13.04 -22.17 -22.43
C LYS A 19 -13.86 -22.22 -23.72
N THR A 20 -13.43 -21.50 -24.76
CA THR A 20 -14.12 -21.43 -26.05
C THR A 20 -13.65 -22.53 -27.02
N GLU A 21 -12.44 -23.06 -26.83
CA GLU A 21 -11.86 -24.11 -27.69
C GLU A 21 -12.22 -25.55 -27.27
N GLN A 22 -12.71 -25.78 -26.05
CA GLN A 22 -13.09 -27.14 -25.59
C GLN A 22 -14.48 -27.62 -26.04
N LEU A 23 -15.32 -26.75 -26.63
CA LEU A 23 -16.67 -27.15 -27.08
C LEU A 23 -16.74 -27.50 -28.58
N TYR A 24 -15.61 -27.65 -29.25
CA TYR A 24 -15.54 -28.08 -30.66
C TYR A 24 -14.48 -29.17 -30.84
N LYS A 25 -14.86 -30.42 -30.54
CA LYS A 25 -14.27 -31.60 -31.19
C LYS A 25 -15.29 -32.20 -32.15
N PRO A 26 -15.06 -32.16 -33.47
CA PRO A 26 -15.81 -32.97 -34.42
C PRO A 26 -15.07 -34.30 -34.62
N ALA A 27 -15.72 -35.41 -34.29
CA ALA A 27 -15.26 -36.74 -34.69
C ALA A 27 -16.49 -37.63 -34.89
N LYS A 28 -16.62 -38.42 -35.94
CA LYS A 28 -15.94 -38.49 -37.24
C LYS A 28 -16.81 -39.46 -38.07
N THR A 29 -16.68 -39.38 -39.39
CA THR A 29 -16.92 -40.49 -40.33
C THR A 29 -18.38 -40.72 -40.75
N GLN A 30 -18.71 -40.20 -41.94
CA GLN A 30 -19.53 -40.94 -42.89
C GLN A 30 -18.82 -42.25 -43.27
N PRO A 31 -19.54 -43.32 -43.59
CA PRO A 31 -19.71 -43.55 -45.03
C PRO A 31 -21.16 -43.83 -45.41
N SER A 32 -21.55 -43.16 -46.49
CA SER A 32 -22.56 -43.63 -47.42
C SER A 32 -22.06 -44.91 -48.10
N SER A 33 -22.89 -45.96 -48.10
CA SER A 33 -22.99 -47.08 -49.07
C SER A 33 -23.56 -48.27 -48.27
N ALA A 34 -24.82 -48.66 -48.43
CA ALA A 34 -25.34 -49.49 -49.54
C ALA A 34 -24.41 -50.70 -49.75
N ALA A 35 -24.84 -51.96 -49.77
CA ALA A 35 -26.12 -52.61 -49.99
C ALA A 35 -26.00 -53.97 -49.23
N GLY A 36 -27.07 -54.55 -48.71
CA GLY A 36 -28.12 -55.15 -49.54
C GLY A 36 -27.70 -56.58 -49.88
N SER A 37 -28.39 -57.56 -49.31
CA SER A 37 -28.57 -58.91 -49.87
C SER A 37 -29.63 -59.62 -49.03
N THR A 38 -30.87 -59.16 -49.22
CA THR A 38 -32.07 -59.99 -49.19
C THR A 38 -31.79 -61.29 -49.94
N PRO A 39 -32.39 -62.41 -49.51
CA PRO A 39 -33.21 -63.05 -50.51
C PRO A 39 -34.49 -63.61 -49.93
N SER A 40 -35.43 -63.84 -50.82
CA SER A 40 -36.65 -64.60 -50.59
C SER A 40 -37.78 -63.76 -50.05
N SER A 41 -38.58 -63.36 -51.04
CA SER A 41 -39.95 -63.81 -51.13
C SER A 41 -40.84 -63.61 -49.90
N PRO A 42 -41.97 -62.93 -50.11
CA PRO A 42 -42.32 -62.22 -51.33
C PRO A 42 -41.37 -61.23 -52.07
N GLN A 43 -40.41 -60.54 -51.43
CA GLN A 43 -39.53 -59.43 -51.95
C GLN A 43 -40.22 -58.17 -52.59
N GLU A 44 -40.09 -56.99 -51.93
CA GLU A 44 -40.03 -55.57 -52.45
C GLU A 44 -41.21 -54.95 -53.27
N GLU A 45 -41.48 -53.64 -53.39
CA GLU A 45 -41.16 -52.36 -52.72
C GLU A 45 -42.11 -51.22 -53.25
N ALA A 46 -41.97 -49.99 -52.74
CA ALA A 46 -42.83 -48.79 -52.91
C ALA A 46 -42.55 -47.90 -54.17
N PRO A 47 -43.32 -46.80 -54.40
CA PRO A 47 -42.67 -45.48 -54.24
C PRO A 47 -43.52 -44.27 -53.75
N VAL A 48 -44.86 -44.31 -53.69
CA VAL A 48 -45.66 -43.05 -53.54
C VAL A 48 -45.73 -42.52 -52.09
N THR A 49 -45.73 -43.40 -51.08
CA THR A 49 -45.86 -43.03 -49.65
C THR A 49 -44.56 -42.49 -49.04
N CYS A 50 -43.41 -42.90 -49.58
CA CYS A 50 -42.08 -42.48 -49.09
C CYS A 50 -41.82 -41.00 -49.43
N ILE A 51 -42.15 -40.57 -50.65
CA ILE A 51 -41.93 -39.18 -51.13
C ILE A 51 -42.75 -38.16 -50.32
N GLN A 52 -44.00 -38.47 -49.95
CA GLN A 52 -44.82 -37.58 -49.13
C GLN A 52 -44.29 -37.45 -47.69
N ARG A 53 -43.85 -38.56 -47.07
CA ARG A 53 -43.22 -38.55 -45.73
C ARG A 53 -41.87 -37.82 -45.74
N PHE A 54 -41.05 -37.98 -46.78
CA PHE A 54 -39.80 -37.23 -46.93
C PHE A 54 -40.04 -35.73 -47.15
N LYS A 55 -41.03 -35.36 -47.95
CA LYS A 55 -41.42 -33.94 -48.14
C LYS A 55 -41.91 -33.32 -46.82
N GLN A 56 -42.75 -34.01 -46.05
CA GLN A 56 -43.22 -33.58 -44.72
C GLN A 56 -42.10 -33.52 -43.68
N SER A 57 -41.18 -34.49 -43.68
CA SER A 57 -39.99 -34.47 -42.81
C SER A 57 -39.07 -33.28 -43.15
N SER A 58 -38.86 -33.00 -44.45
CA SER A 58 -38.04 -31.88 -44.91
C SER A 58 -38.62 -30.51 -44.55
N THR A 59 -39.94 -30.36 -44.55
CA THR A 59 -40.62 -29.10 -44.16
C THR A 59 -40.59 -28.91 -42.64
N VAL A 60 -40.77 -29.97 -41.86
CA VAL A 60 -40.63 -29.94 -40.39
C VAL A 60 -39.19 -29.61 -39.99
N GLU A 61 -38.19 -30.20 -40.63
CA GLU A 61 -36.78 -29.86 -40.40
C GLU A 61 -36.46 -28.41 -40.75
N LYS A 62 -36.99 -27.89 -41.87
CA LYS A 62 -36.84 -26.47 -42.24
C LYS A 62 -37.45 -25.55 -41.18
N LEU A 63 -38.64 -25.87 -40.68
CA LEU A 63 -39.31 -25.13 -39.61
C LEU A 63 -38.50 -25.16 -38.30
N GLN A 64 -37.97 -26.32 -37.92
CA GLN A 64 -37.12 -26.46 -36.72
C GLN A 64 -35.82 -25.66 -36.84
N ARG A 65 -35.18 -25.66 -38.01
CA ARG A 65 -33.97 -24.85 -38.28
C ARG A 65 -34.29 -23.36 -38.18
N GLU A 66 -35.43 -22.90 -38.70
CA GLU A 66 -35.87 -21.51 -38.55
C GLU A 66 -36.15 -21.15 -37.09
N LEU A 67 -36.81 -22.03 -36.32
CA LEU A 67 -37.05 -21.80 -34.89
C LEU A 67 -35.74 -21.74 -34.09
N ARG A 68 -34.76 -22.60 -34.40
CA ARG A 68 -33.41 -22.52 -33.79
C ARG A 68 -32.72 -21.22 -34.15
N ARG A 69 -32.78 -20.77 -35.41
CA ARG A 69 -32.24 -19.48 -35.85
C ARG A 69 -32.89 -18.31 -35.11
N LYS A 70 -34.23 -18.31 -34.99
CA LYS A 70 -34.98 -17.28 -34.25
C LYS A 70 -34.62 -17.28 -32.76
N LYS A 71 -34.51 -18.45 -32.12
CA LYS A 71 -34.08 -18.56 -30.71
C LYS A 71 -32.63 -18.09 -30.51
N GLN A 72 -31.71 -18.47 -31.39
CA GLN A 72 -30.31 -18.00 -31.33
C GLN A 72 -30.18 -16.50 -31.59
N ALA A 73 -30.98 -15.94 -32.50
CA ALA A 73 -31.02 -14.51 -32.75
C ALA A 73 -31.55 -13.75 -31.52
N ARG A 74 -32.63 -14.25 -30.88
CA ARG A 74 -33.15 -13.69 -29.63
C ARG A 74 -32.15 -13.79 -28.48
N TYR A 75 -31.45 -14.91 -28.36
CA TYR A 75 -30.41 -15.08 -27.33
C TYR A 75 -29.26 -14.11 -27.53
N ARG A 76 -28.74 -14.01 -28.77
CA ARG A 76 -27.68 -13.04 -29.11
C ARG A 76 -28.12 -11.60 -28.86
N LYS A 77 -29.35 -11.25 -29.28
CA LYS A 77 -29.93 -9.93 -29.01
C LYS A 77 -30.01 -9.65 -27.50
N LYS A 78 -30.54 -10.58 -26.70
CA LYS A 78 -30.62 -10.43 -25.24
C LYS A 78 -29.24 -10.25 -24.60
N GLN A 79 -28.22 -10.94 -25.11
CA GLN A 79 -26.85 -10.81 -24.63
C GLN A 79 -26.26 -9.44 -24.98
N THR A 80 -26.49 -8.95 -26.21
CA THR A 80 -26.08 -7.61 -26.64
C THR A 80 -26.80 -6.52 -25.85
N ASP A 81 -28.12 -6.63 -25.68
CA ASP A 81 -28.93 -5.66 -24.92
C ASP A 81 -28.46 -5.59 -23.45
N HIS A 82 -28.13 -6.74 -22.84
CA HIS A 82 -27.60 -6.77 -21.48
C HIS A 82 -26.22 -6.12 -21.38
N MET A 83 -25.32 -6.36 -22.35
CA MET A 83 -24.00 -5.73 -22.39
C MET A 83 -24.10 -4.21 -22.53
N ILE A 84 -24.95 -3.71 -23.43
CA ILE A 84 -25.20 -2.28 -23.61
C ILE A 84 -25.75 -1.66 -22.32
N ASN A 85 -26.66 -2.36 -21.63
CA ASN A 85 -27.21 -1.87 -20.38
C ASN A 85 -26.14 -1.78 -19.28
N LEU A 86 -25.26 -2.78 -19.16
CA LEU A 86 -24.13 -2.75 -18.22
C LEU A 86 -23.14 -1.62 -18.52
N GLU A 87 -22.83 -1.37 -19.79
CA GLU A 87 -21.96 -0.25 -20.18
C GLU A 87 -22.60 1.09 -19.78
N LYS A 88 -23.90 1.26 -20.05
CA LYS A 88 -24.64 2.45 -19.64
C LYS A 88 -24.65 2.65 -18.13
N GLU A 89 -24.86 1.59 -17.35
CA GLU A 89 -24.80 1.65 -15.89
C GLU A 89 -23.40 2.01 -15.38
N ASN A 90 -22.34 1.47 -15.99
CA ASN A 90 -20.96 1.81 -15.64
C ASN A 90 -20.65 3.28 -15.96
N ASP A 91 -21.06 3.77 -17.13
CA ASP A 91 -20.90 5.18 -17.50
C ASP A 91 -21.64 6.10 -16.52
N GLN A 92 -22.85 5.73 -16.10
CA GLN A 92 -23.62 6.47 -15.09
C GLN A 92 -22.90 6.48 -13.73
N LEU A 93 -22.38 5.33 -13.28
CA LEU A 93 -21.62 5.25 -12.03
C LEU A 93 -20.33 6.07 -12.10
N GLN A 94 -19.61 6.05 -13.22
CA GLN A 94 -18.41 6.88 -13.41
C GLN A 94 -18.73 8.37 -13.37
N GLN A 95 -19.80 8.79 -14.05
CA GLN A 95 -20.27 10.18 -14.00
C GLN A 95 -20.67 10.59 -12.59
N GLU A 96 -21.32 9.70 -11.84
CA GLU A 96 -21.70 9.93 -10.45
C GLU A 96 -20.47 10.04 -9.53
N ILE A 97 -19.47 9.18 -9.70
CA ILE A 97 -18.19 9.29 -8.98
C ILE A 97 -17.53 10.65 -9.27
N GLU A 98 -17.46 11.07 -10.53
CA GLU A 98 -16.87 12.36 -10.89
C GLU A 98 -17.69 13.55 -10.39
N ARG A 99 -19.02 13.42 -10.34
CA ARG A 99 -19.91 14.42 -9.71
C ARG A 99 -19.67 14.52 -8.21
N LEU A 100 -19.59 13.38 -7.52
CA LEU A 100 -19.33 13.33 -6.08
C LEU A 100 -17.93 13.85 -5.72
N LYS A 101 -16.91 13.53 -6.53
CA LYS A 101 -15.56 14.10 -6.40
C LYS A 101 -15.58 15.63 -6.53
N ARG A 102 -16.24 16.16 -7.56
CA ARG A 102 -16.38 17.61 -7.77
C ARG A 102 -17.14 18.27 -6.61
N ARG A 103 -18.25 17.68 -6.15
CA ARG A 103 -18.98 18.18 -4.99
C ARG A 103 -18.12 18.21 -3.73
N ARG A 104 -17.37 17.14 -3.45
CA ARG A 104 -16.41 17.10 -2.33
C ARG A 104 -15.36 18.21 -2.44
N PHE A 105 -14.82 18.42 -3.63
CA PHE A 105 -13.82 19.46 -3.88
C PHE A 105 -14.41 20.88 -3.71
N SER A 106 -15.61 21.12 -4.23
CA SER A 106 -16.31 22.40 -4.06
C SER A 106 -16.70 22.67 -2.60
N THR A 107 -17.16 21.66 -1.86
CA THR A 107 -17.45 21.80 -0.42
C THR A 107 -16.18 22.08 0.38
N ALA A 108 -15.07 21.41 0.04
CA ALA A 108 -13.77 21.65 0.68
C ALA A 108 -13.20 23.05 0.37
N ALA A 109 -13.52 23.62 -0.80
CA ALA A 109 -13.10 24.98 -1.19
C ALA A 109 -14.01 26.10 -0.65
N ALA A 110 -15.28 25.79 -0.34
CA ALA A 110 -16.27 26.76 0.17
C ALA A 110 -16.20 26.98 1.68
N LEU A 111 -15.54 26.08 2.40
CA LEU A 111 -15.18 26.27 3.80
C LEU A 111 -13.77 26.87 3.84
N PRO A 112 -13.47 27.84 4.73
CA PRO A 112 -12.07 28.10 5.08
C PRO A 112 -11.45 26.74 5.44
N PRO A 113 -10.17 26.47 5.16
CA PRO A 113 -9.53 25.26 5.66
C PRO A 113 -9.63 25.31 7.18
N ARG A 114 -10.67 24.71 7.75
CA ARG A 114 -10.70 24.41 9.16
C ARG A 114 -9.49 23.53 9.34
N GLU A 115 -8.54 23.97 10.16
CA GLU A 115 -7.50 23.13 10.72
C GLU A 115 -8.20 21.84 11.15
N ASN A 116 -7.99 20.82 10.35
CA ASN A 116 -8.57 19.50 10.54
C ASN A 116 -7.44 18.50 10.48
N LEU A 117 -7.69 17.33 11.07
CA LEU A 117 -6.66 16.31 11.24
C LEU A 117 -5.91 15.96 9.93
N TRP A 118 -6.60 16.00 8.78
CA TRP A 118 -5.97 15.76 7.47
C TRP A 118 -4.98 16.85 7.10
N SER A 119 -5.37 18.13 7.23
CA SER A 119 -4.47 19.26 6.98
C SER A 119 -3.28 19.25 7.93
N ALA A 120 -3.50 18.97 9.22
CA ALA A 120 -2.45 18.86 10.22
C ALA A 120 -1.45 17.75 9.89
N ALA A 121 -1.94 16.56 9.51
CA ALA A 121 -1.08 15.45 9.12
C ALA A 121 -0.30 15.75 7.81
N LEU A 122 -0.96 16.29 6.79
CA LEU A 122 -0.28 16.67 5.54
C LEU A 122 0.81 17.71 5.78
N GLU A 123 0.53 18.70 6.62
CA GLU A 123 1.49 19.72 6.99
C GLU A 123 2.65 19.16 7.81
N TYR A 124 2.38 18.23 8.74
CA TYR A 124 3.43 17.49 9.45
C TYR A 124 4.42 16.84 8.47
N PHE A 125 3.94 16.04 7.52
CA PHE A 125 4.83 15.40 6.53
C PHE A 125 5.55 16.39 5.63
N ARG A 126 4.91 17.52 5.28
CA ARG A 126 5.55 18.58 4.50
C ARG A 126 6.71 19.22 5.27
N LEU A 127 6.48 19.56 6.54
CA LEU A 127 7.44 20.28 7.38
C LEU A 127 8.58 19.41 7.85
N PHE A 128 8.34 18.15 8.19
CA PHE A 128 9.35 17.24 8.72
C PHE A 128 9.90 16.26 7.68
N ARG A 129 9.61 16.48 6.38
CA ARG A 129 10.12 15.66 5.26
C ARG A 129 11.62 15.43 5.35
N HIS A 130 12.38 16.45 5.72
CA HIS A 130 13.84 16.41 5.82
C HIS A 130 14.34 16.53 7.26
N GLY A 131 13.47 16.24 8.24
CA GLY A 131 13.76 16.44 9.66
C GLY A 131 13.63 17.87 10.13
N LEU A 132 14.13 18.10 11.34
CA LEU A 132 14.18 19.39 12.00
C LEU A 132 15.25 20.26 11.34
N GLN A 133 14.86 21.44 10.88
CA GLN A 133 15.78 22.35 10.18
C GLN A 133 16.51 23.30 11.14
N GLU A 134 15.98 23.50 12.35
CA GLU A 134 16.53 24.45 13.33
C GLU A 134 17.07 23.70 14.55
N PRO A 135 18.40 23.70 14.79
CA PRO A 135 19.03 22.98 15.91
C PRO A 135 18.58 23.45 17.30
N LYS A 136 18.02 24.67 17.41
CA LYS A 136 17.58 25.29 18.68
C LYS A 136 16.07 25.39 18.83
N MET A 137 15.31 24.44 18.27
CA MET A 137 13.84 24.45 18.35
C MET A 137 13.28 24.68 19.77
N MET A 138 13.91 24.14 20.81
CA MET A 138 13.44 24.31 22.20
C MET A 138 13.49 25.77 22.68
N ALA A 139 14.53 26.53 22.31
CA ALA A 139 14.64 27.94 22.65
C ALA A 139 13.58 28.78 21.90
N VAL A 140 13.29 28.40 20.65
CA VAL A 140 12.23 29.01 19.83
C VAL A 140 10.85 28.76 20.43
N LEU A 141 10.56 27.53 20.86
CA LEU A 141 9.28 27.18 21.48
C LEU A 141 9.07 27.89 22.82
N SER A 142 10.15 28.15 23.56
CA SER A 142 10.13 28.84 24.86
C SER A 142 10.01 30.37 24.72
N GLY A 143 10.10 30.91 23.50
CA GLY A 143 10.03 32.35 23.23
C GLY A 143 11.27 33.14 23.66
N GLU A 144 12.37 32.45 24.00
CA GLU A 144 13.64 33.05 24.42
C GLU A 144 14.37 33.72 23.25
N ASP A 145 14.22 33.15 22.04
CA ASP A 145 14.78 33.67 20.80
C ASP A 145 13.67 34.35 19.96
N LYS A 146 13.46 35.65 20.16
CA LYS A 146 12.41 36.44 19.48
C LYS A 146 12.62 36.63 17.97
N VAL A 147 13.77 36.20 17.42
CA VAL A 147 14.24 36.65 16.10
C VAL A 147 13.97 35.64 14.98
N GLN A 148 13.63 34.37 15.26
CA GLN A 148 13.38 33.37 14.21
C GLN A 148 12.16 32.50 14.53
N SER A 149 10.97 32.93 14.08
CA SER A 149 9.80 32.03 14.03
C SER A 149 9.99 31.06 12.88
N CYS A 150 10.61 29.91 13.15
CA CYS A 150 10.67 28.83 12.16
C CYS A 150 9.28 28.20 11.99
N VAL A 151 8.92 27.85 10.75
CA VAL A 151 7.58 27.33 10.41
C VAL A 151 7.26 26.04 11.18
N GLN A 152 8.30 25.24 11.50
CA GLN A 152 8.17 24.03 12.33
C GLN A 152 7.78 24.34 13.79
N ALA A 153 8.32 25.40 14.39
CA ALA A 153 7.92 25.80 15.75
C ALA A 153 6.50 26.35 15.78
N ALA A 154 6.14 27.18 14.79
CA ALA A 154 4.77 27.69 14.65
C ALA A 154 3.77 26.53 14.55
N PHE A 155 4.07 25.49 13.75
CA PHE A 155 3.25 24.29 13.65
C PHE A 155 3.08 23.55 14.99
N PHE A 156 4.16 23.37 15.76
CA PHE A 156 4.05 22.78 17.09
C PHE A 156 3.17 23.62 18.03
N GLN A 157 3.29 24.95 17.98
CA GLN A 157 2.53 25.85 18.86
C GLN A 157 1.05 25.99 18.46
N SER A 158 0.71 25.95 17.17
CA SER A 158 -0.66 26.10 16.68
C SER A 158 -1.42 24.78 16.65
N THR A 159 -0.78 23.72 16.17
CA THR A 159 -1.47 22.50 15.71
C THR A 159 -1.33 21.33 16.67
N ILE A 160 -0.29 21.32 17.51
CA ILE A 160 -0.04 20.25 18.48
C ILE A 160 -0.46 20.72 19.88
N ALA A 161 -1.11 19.84 20.65
CA ALA A 161 -1.45 20.14 22.05
C ALA A 161 -0.16 20.24 22.89
N PRO A 162 -0.04 21.19 23.83
CA PRO A 162 1.15 21.33 24.69
C PRO A 162 1.50 20.04 25.44
N ASP A 163 0.47 19.30 25.83
CA ASP A 163 0.50 18.06 26.60
C ASP A 163 0.31 16.81 25.71
N VAL A 164 0.61 16.92 24.41
CA VAL A 164 0.53 15.82 23.43
C VAL A 164 1.20 14.55 23.94
N ILE A 165 0.55 13.41 23.74
CA ILE A 165 1.16 12.10 23.99
C ILE A 165 1.93 11.69 22.74
N PHE A 166 3.25 11.72 22.78
CA PHE A 166 4.12 11.22 21.73
C PHE A 166 4.69 9.85 22.09
N ASN A 167 4.26 8.81 21.38
CA ASN A 167 4.54 7.41 21.69
C ASN A 167 4.14 7.08 23.14
N ALA A 168 5.12 6.95 24.04
CA ALA A 168 4.93 6.66 25.46
C ALA A 168 5.23 7.86 26.37
N HIS A 169 5.49 9.05 25.81
CA HIS A 169 5.90 10.23 26.57
C HIS A 169 4.95 11.40 26.34
N GLN A 170 4.84 12.29 27.30
CA GLN A 170 3.99 13.47 27.23
C GLN A 170 4.82 14.73 26.96
N GLY A 171 4.31 15.62 26.12
CA GLY A 171 4.87 16.95 25.85
C GLY A 171 5.46 17.13 24.45
N ILE A 172 5.34 18.35 23.93
CA ILE A 172 5.94 18.77 22.64
C ILE A 172 7.48 18.62 22.68
N ASP A 173 8.10 18.84 23.84
CA ASP A 173 9.54 18.71 24.02
C ASP A 173 10.06 17.32 23.62
N LYS A 174 9.26 16.27 23.83
CA LYS A 174 9.60 14.89 23.46
C LYS A 174 9.59 14.69 21.95
N MET A 175 8.62 15.28 21.25
CA MET A 175 8.60 15.28 19.78
C MET A 175 9.80 16.02 19.21
N VAL A 176 10.14 17.17 19.78
CA VAL A 176 11.31 17.96 19.35
C VAL A 176 12.61 17.21 19.60
N GLN A 177 12.79 16.61 20.78
CA GLN A 177 13.97 15.80 21.09
C GLN A 177 14.11 14.63 20.11
N TYR A 178 13.01 13.95 19.79
CA TYR A 178 12.99 12.87 18.80
C TYR A 178 13.44 13.34 17.41
N TRP A 179 12.84 14.42 16.91
CA TRP A 179 13.20 14.98 15.61
C TRP A 179 14.63 15.51 15.58
N ASN A 180 15.09 16.15 16.66
CA ASN A 180 16.45 16.64 16.78
C ASN A 180 17.46 15.49 16.73
N PHE A 181 17.22 14.43 17.52
CA PHE A 181 18.04 13.22 17.48
C PHE A 181 18.10 12.63 16.07
N LEU A 182 16.96 12.38 15.42
CA LEU A 182 16.96 11.80 14.07
C LEU A 182 17.69 12.67 13.05
N SER A 183 17.46 13.99 13.10
CA SER A 183 18.02 14.93 12.11
C SER A 183 19.52 15.11 12.28
N CYS A 184 20.03 15.02 13.51
CA CYS A 184 21.46 15.08 13.79
C CYS A 184 22.15 13.72 13.58
N SER A 185 21.45 12.61 13.81
CA SER A 185 22.05 11.27 13.74
C SER A 185 22.08 10.71 12.32
N PHE A 186 21.10 11.03 11.47
CA PHE A 186 20.95 10.43 10.14
C PHE A 186 21.13 11.44 9.03
N LYS A 187 21.96 11.10 8.04
CA LYS A 187 22.21 11.94 6.86
C LYS A 187 21.14 11.68 5.78
N ASP A 188 20.88 12.68 4.94
CA ASP A 188 19.98 12.61 3.77
C ASP A 188 18.58 12.08 4.10
N MET A 189 18.06 12.40 5.30
CA MET A 189 16.77 11.91 5.76
C MET A 189 15.65 12.44 4.87
N VAL A 190 14.79 11.52 4.43
CA VAL A 190 13.57 11.81 3.69
C VAL A 190 12.43 10.98 4.25
N VAL A 191 11.38 11.64 4.74
CA VAL A 191 10.13 11.03 5.20
C VAL A 191 9.04 11.31 4.17
N GLU A 192 8.60 10.28 3.47
CA GLU A 192 7.58 10.39 2.43
C GLU A 192 6.25 9.83 2.90
N LEU A 193 5.21 10.64 2.83
CA LEU A 193 3.84 10.18 2.99
C LEU A 193 3.43 9.33 1.78
N LYS A 194 2.97 8.11 2.02
CA LYS A 194 2.45 7.21 0.97
C LYS A 194 0.93 7.22 0.93
N CYS A 195 0.27 7.10 2.07
CA CYS A 195 -1.18 7.25 2.16
C CYS A 195 -1.62 7.79 3.51
N LEU A 196 -2.81 8.40 3.52
CA LEU A 196 -3.55 8.78 4.72
C LEU A 196 -4.86 8.01 4.71
N THR A 197 -5.13 7.31 5.81
CA THR A 197 -6.35 6.53 6.02
C THR A 197 -6.99 6.96 7.31
N GLN A 198 -8.27 7.33 7.25
CA GLN A 198 -9.06 7.61 8.44
C GLN A 198 -9.40 6.29 9.12
N GLU A 199 -9.11 6.22 10.41
CA GLU A 199 -9.48 5.08 11.23
C GLU A 199 -10.83 5.33 11.90
N ASN A 200 -10.93 6.45 12.63
CA ASN A 200 -12.14 6.91 13.32
C ASN A 200 -12.39 8.40 13.01
N GLU A 201 -13.45 8.99 13.57
CA GLU A 201 -13.76 10.42 13.36
C GLU A 201 -12.59 11.34 13.74
N ASP A 202 -11.92 11.03 14.86
CA ASP A 202 -10.81 11.81 15.41
C ASP A 202 -9.42 11.15 15.25
N SER A 203 -9.31 10.07 14.46
CA SER A 203 -8.05 9.31 14.30
C SER A 203 -7.67 9.13 12.83
N LEU A 204 -6.42 9.41 12.51
CA LEU A 204 -5.85 9.28 11.17
C LEU A 204 -4.55 8.48 11.24
N ILE A 205 -4.40 7.50 10.36
CA ILE A 205 -3.17 6.74 10.19
C ILE A 205 -2.52 7.17 8.89
N ALA A 206 -1.26 7.56 8.97
CA ALA A 206 -0.41 7.86 7.84
C ALA A 206 0.59 6.74 7.62
N THR A 207 0.58 6.11 6.45
CA THR A 207 1.68 5.22 6.07
C THR A 207 2.78 6.03 5.40
N SER A 208 4.02 5.73 5.74
CA SER A 208 5.17 6.49 5.29
C SER A 208 6.34 5.58 4.95
N LEU A 209 7.20 6.11 4.08
CA LEU A 209 8.48 5.52 3.74
C LEU A 209 9.56 6.48 4.20
N THR A 210 10.46 6.01 5.06
CA THR A 210 11.59 6.81 5.55
C THR A 210 12.87 6.29 4.93
N SER A 211 13.63 7.14 4.28
CA SER A 211 14.98 6.85 3.78
C SER A 211 16.01 7.65 4.56
N VAL A 212 17.09 7.01 4.95
CA VAL A 212 18.23 7.62 5.65
C VAL A 212 19.54 7.01 5.18
N THR A 213 20.62 7.78 5.23
CA THR A 213 21.99 7.30 5.00
C THR A 213 22.68 7.12 6.34
N ILE A 214 23.27 5.94 6.56
CA ILE A 214 24.10 5.65 7.73
C ILE A 214 25.50 6.20 7.48
N SER A 215 25.86 7.31 8.11
CA SER A 215 27.18 7.93 8.00
C SER A 215 28.07 7.58 9.19
N GLU A 216 29.33 8.03 9.19
CA GLU A 216 30.21 7.95 10.36
C GLU A 216 29.57 8.61 11.60
N GLN A 217 28.89 9.74 11.40
CA GLN A 217 28.15 10.41 12.46
C GLN A 217 27.00 9.54 12.98
N THR A 218 26.30 8.81 12.10
CA THR A 218 25.27 7.85 12.53
C THR A 218 25.88 6.74 13.36
N LEU A 219 27.02 6.18 12.96
CA LEU A 219 27.71 5.14 13.74
C LEU A 219 28.08 5.65 15.14
N ALA A 220 28.66 6.85 15.23
CA ALA A 220 29.02 7.45 16.52
C ALA A 220 27.81 7.81 17.39
N ALA A 221 26.73 8.32 16.79
CA ALA A 221 25.56 8.82 17.52
C ALA A 221 24.51 7.74 17.83
N VAL A 222 24.46 6.64 17.08
CA VAL A 222 23.43 5.60 17.18
C VAL A 222 24.00 4.25 17.60
N PHE A 223 25.20 3.92 17.13
CA PHE A 223 25.85 2.61 17.36
C PHE A 223 27.26 2.75 17.95
N PRO A 224 27.47 3.56 19.01
CA PRO A 224 28.81 3.88 19.51
C PRO A 224 29.59 2.63 19.95
N HIS A 225 28.89 1.61 20.47
CA HIS A 225 29.48 0.35 20.92
C HIS A 225 30.18 -0.45 19.81
N LEU A 226 29.88 -0.17 18.54
CA LEU A 226 30.59 -0.77 17.41
C LEU A 226 31.95 -0.12 17.15
N LEU A 227 32.18 1.09 17.67
CA LEU A 227 33.43 1.83 17.57
C LEU A 227 34.37 1.59 18.77
N ASP A 228 33.85 1.04 19.87
CA ASP A 228 34.65 0.76 21.07
C ASP A 228 35.70 -0.34 20.83
N GLU A 229 36.97 -0.02 21.13
CA GLU A 229 38.17 -0.85 20.89
C GLU A 229 38.44 -1.91 21.99
N GLU A 230 37.55 -2.09 22.96
CA GLU A 230 37.86 -2.84 24.19
C GLU A 230 37.96 -4.38 24.01
N SER A 231 37.87 -4.96 22.80
CA SER A 231 37.67 -6.42 22.62
C SER A 231 38.25 -7.05 21.33
N ARG A 232 39.49 -7.55 21.38
CA ARG A 232 40.28 -8.09 20.24
C ARG A 232 39.60 -9.11 19.29
N GLU A 233 38.77 -10.03 19.80
CA GLU A 233 38.04 -11.01 18.97
C GLU A 233 36.77 -10.41 18.34
N LEU A 234 36.13 -9.48 19.05
CA LEU A 234 34.93 -8.77 18.59
C LEU A 234 35.29 -7.70 17.56
N ASP A 235 36.54 -7.21 17.56
CA ASP A 235 37.01 -6.11 16.72
C ASP A 235 36.90 -6.42 15.22
N LYS A 236 37.20 -7.66 14.78
CA LYS A 236 37.04 -8.03 13.36
C LYS A 236 35.58 -8.04 12.92
N THR A 237 34.69 -8.60 13.74
CA THR A 237 33.26 -8.63 13.43
C THR A 237 32.65 -7.23 13.53
N LYS A 238 33.01 -6.44 14.55
CA LYS A 238 32.60 -5.02 14.69
C LYS A 238 33.04 -4.21 13.48
N ALA A 239 34.32 -4.31 13.08
CA ALA A 239 34.82 -3.60 11.91
C ALA A 239 34.07 -4.01 10.64
N SER A 240 33.80 -5.30 10.44
CA SER A 240 32.99 -5.78 9.32
C SER A 240 31.56 -5.25 9.35
N LEU A 241 30.93 -5.16 10.53
CA LEU A 241 29.59 -4.58 10.69
C LEU A 241 29.61 -3.08 10.41
N CYS A 242 30.57 -2.33 10.95
CA CYS A 242 30.75 -0.91 10.65
C CYS A 242 30.92 -0.66 9.15
N GLN A 243 31.78 -1.41 8.48
CA GLN A 243 31.97 -1.32 7.03
C GLN A 243 30.70 -1.68 6.26
N ALA A 244 29.95 -2.69 6.73
CA ALA A 244 28.69 -3.08 6.10
C ALA A 244 27.58 -2.03 6.29
N LEU A 245 27.68 -1.16 7.32
CA LEU A 245 26.70 -0.11 7.61
C LEU A 245 27.08 1.23 6.98
N LEU A 246 28.37 1.54 6.91
CA LEU A 246 28.86 2.86 6.51
C LEU A 246 28.45 3.19 5.06
N ASP A 247 27.98 4.43 4.88
CA ASP A 247 27.48 5.02 3.65
C ASP A 247 26.33 4.26 2.99
N GLN A 248 25.66 3.39 3.74
CA GLN A 248 24.50 2.67 3.24
C GLN A 248 23.24 3.50 3.37
N ARG A 249 22.52 3.61 2.25
CA ARG A 249 21.17 4.18 2.23
C ARG A 249 20.15 3.09 2.51
N ILE A 250 19.48 3.20 3.65
CA ILE A 250 18.41 2.28 4.04
C ILE A 250 17.06 2.96 3.89
N THR A 251 16.04 2.13 3.60
CA THR A 251 14.66 2.58 3.48
C THR A 251 13.77 1.65 4.30
N LYS A 252 12.97 2.24 5.18
CA LYS A 252 12.02 1.56 6.06
C LYS A 252 10.59 2.02 5.79
N ASP A 253 9.65 1.10 5.93
CA ASP A 253 8.24 1.42 6.04
C ASP A 253 7.89 1.80 7.48
N GLY A 254 6.89 2.65 7.64
CA GLY A 254 6.40 3.04 8.95
C GLY A 254 4.98 3.60 8.89
N SER A 255 4.38 3.76 10.06
CA SER A 255 3.08 4.37 10.24
C SER A 255 3.16 5.47 11.29
N ILE A 256 2.36 6.53 11.12
CA ILE A 256 2.17 7.57 12.12
C ILE A 256 0.67 7.73 12.34
N ARG A 257 0.22 7.44 13.55
CA ARG A 257 -1.15 7.66 13.99
C ARG A 257 -1.25 9.02 14.65
N PHE A 258 -2.26 9.79 14.28
CA PHE A 258 -2.62 11.08 14.86
C PHE A 258 -4.01 10.96 15.48
N GLU A 259 -4.16 11.43 16.72
CA GLU A 259 -5.47 11.63 17.35
C GLU A 259 -5.72 13.13 17.52
N TRP A 260 -6.96 13.54 17.30
CA TRP A 260 -7.37 14.94 17.20
C TRP A 260 -8.39 15.31 18.27
N ASP A 261 -8.24 16.51 18.80
CA ASP A 261 -9.27 17.16 19.60
C ASP A 261 -10.02 18.15 18.72
N ALA A 262 -11.23 17.78 18.31
CA ALA A 262 -12.11 18.61 17.49
C ALA A 262 -12.56 19.90 18.20
N MET A 263 -12.57 19.94 19.54
CA MET A 263 -13.00 21.11 20.30
C MET A 263 -11.90 22.18 20.33
N ASN A 264 -10.66 21.76 20.56
CA ASN A 264 -9.51 22.68 20.65
C ASN A 264 -8.76 22.84 19.32
N GLY A 265 -9.07 22.03 18.31
CA GLY A 265 -8.44 22.08 17.00
C GLY A 265 -6.97 21.67 17.03
N ARG A 266 -6.62 20.66 17.83
CA ARG A 266 -5.21 20.27 18.06
C ARG A 266 -5.01 18.77 18.05
N VAL A 267 -3.80 18.34 17.68
CA VAL A 267 -3.37 16.94 17.80
C VAL A 267 -3.01 16.65 19.26
N THR A 268 -3.68 15.67 19.86
CA THR A 268 -3.49 15.27 21.27
C THR A 268 -2.61 14.04 21.43
N ARG A 269 -2.48 13.21 20.39
CA ARG A 269 -1.58 12.06 20.42
C ARG A 269 -0.98 11.77 19.06
N VAL A 270 0.30 11.40 19.08
CA VAL A 270 1.06 10.96 17.91
C VAL A 270 1.79 9.66 18.27
N THR A 271 1.53 8.59 17.54
CA THR A 271 2.20 7.30 17.73
C THR A 271 2.89 6.88 16.44
N THR A 272 4.18 6.56 16.52
CA THR A 272 5.03 6.19 15.39
C THR A 272 5.44 4.73 15.48
N GLU A 273 5.24 3.99 14.40
CA GLU A 273 5.74 2.62 14.22
C GLU A 273 6.61 2.57 12.98
N SER A 274 7.65 1.73 12.99
CA SER A 274 8.61 1.65 11.88
C SER A 274 9.30 0.30 11.86
N ASP A 275 9.58 -0.23 10.67
CA ASP A 275 10.28 -1.50 10.50
C ASP A 275 11.75 -1.26 10.11
N MET A 276 12.64 -1.15 11.09
CA MET A 276 14.10 -1.16 10.83
C MET A 276 14.68 -2.55 10.68
N LEU A 277 13.97 -3.59 11.13
CA LEU A 277 14.46 -4.95 11.04
C LEU A 277 14.61 -5.39 9.58
N SER A 278 13.61 -5.14 8.74
CA SER A 278 13.63 -5.53 7.33
C SER A 278 14.80 -4.91 6.52
N PRO A 279 15.08 -3.59 6.56
CA PRO A 279 16.25 -3.04 5.87
C PRO A 279 17.57 -3.53 6.47
N MET A 280 17.68 -3.64 7.80
CA MET A 280 18.94 -4.06 8.44
C MET A 280 19.25 -5.53 8.19
N LEU A 281 18.24 -6.40 8.14
CA LEU A 281 18.40 -7.80 7.79
C LEU A 281 18.82 -7.97 6.32
N ARG A 282 18.26 -7.17 5.41
CA ARG A 282 18.70 -7.15 3.99
C ARG A 282 20.15 -6.70 3.86
N LEU A 283 20.58 -5.75 4.68
CA LEU A 283 21.93 -5.20 4.62
C LEU A 283 22.97 -6.13 5.24
N LEU A 284 22.68 -6.69 6.42
CA LEU A 284 23.63 -7.48 7.20
C LEU A 284 23.55 -8.99 6.93
N GLY A 285 22.50 -9.45 6.24
CA GLY A 285 22.30 -10.84 5.83
C GLY A 285 22.06 -11.85 6.95
N SER A 286 22.08 -11.42 8.21
CA SER A 286 21.96 -12.30 9.38
C SER A 286 21.23 -11.62 10.54
N VAL A 287 20.27 -12.33 11.12
CA VAL A 287 19.56 -11.88 12.33
C VAL A 287 20.52 -11.74 13.51
N GLU A 288 21.56 -12.58 13.59
CA GLU A 288 22.59 -12.48 14.62
C GLU A 288 23.38 -11.17 14.50
N ASN A 289 23.74 -10.78 13.27
CA ASN A 289 24.42 -9.52 13.01
C ASN A 289 23.53 -8.32 13.36
N VAL A 290 22.25 -8.36 13.00
CA VAL A 290 21.28 -7.33 13.40
C VAL A 290 21.19 -7.26 14.92
N SER A 291 21.09 -8.38 15.62
CA SER A 291 21.06 -8.41 17.09
C SER A 291 22.32 -7.79 17.72
N ARG A 292 23.51 -8.05 17.15
CA ARG A 292 24.77 -7.45 17.60
C ARG A 292 24.78 -5.93 17.39
N VAL A 293 24.31 -5.45 16.23
CA VAL A 293 24.23 -4.01 15.93
C VAL A 293 23.25 -3.29 16.87
N PHE A 294 22.12 -3.90 17.19
CA PHE A 294 21.05 -3.25 17.99
C PHE A 294 21.12 -3.53 19.50
N ARG A 295 22.11 -4.28 19.99
CA ARG A 295 22.22 -4.64 21.42
C ARG A 295 22.28 -3.40 22.32
N ASP A 296 23.24 -2.52 22.03
CA ASP A 296 23.53 -1.32 22.82
C ASP A 296 23.32 -0.03 21.99
N ALA A 297 22.51 -0.14 20.93
CA ALA A 297 22.16 0.98 20.07
C ALA A 297 21.20 1.95 20.77
N PHE A 298 21.37 3.25 20.47
CA PHE A 298 20.44 4.30 20.93
C PHE A 298 19.17 4.40 20.09
N VAL A 299 18.93 3.44 19.19
CA VAL A 299 17.70 3.31 18.41
C VAL A 299 17.23 1.86 18.48
N SER A 300 15.92 1.66 18.69
CA SER A 300 15.30 0.34 18.63
C SER A 300 15.05 -0.13 17.19
N LEU A 301 14.75 -1.41 17.01
CA LEU A 301 14.29 -1.96 15.72
C LEU A 301 12.94 -1.36 15.27
N ASP A 302 12.20 -0.75 16.18
CA ASP A 302 10.97 -0.01 15.87
C ASP A 302 11.25 1.48 15.56
N PHE A 303 12.53 1.84 15.38
CA PHE A 303 13.03 3.19 15.14
C PHE A 303 12.66 4.22 16.21
N GLN A 304 12.58 3.78 17.46
CA GLN A 304 12.39 4.66 18.61
C GLN A 304 13.73 4.98 19.25
N TRP A 305 13.93 6.26 19.57
CA TRP A 305 15.12 6.72 20.29
C TRP A 305 15.12 6.15 21.71
N ARG A 306 16.26 5.58 22.10
CA ARG A 306 16.54 5.10 23.46
C ARG A 306 17.56 6.04 24.08
N PRO A 307 17.13 7.02 24.89
CA PRO A 307 18.06 7.86 25.62
C PRO A 307 18.94 6.97 26.51
N ARG A 308 20.21 7.34 26.66
CA ARG A 308 21.11 6.72 27.64
C ARG A 308 20.41 6.78 28.99
N ALA A 309 20.21 5.63 29.65
CA ALA A 309 19.76 5.65 31.04
C ALA A 309 20.78 6.50 31.79
N ARG A 310 20.34 7.61 32.41
CA ARG A 310 21.18 8.27 33.40
C ARG A 310 21.46 7.21 34.46
N GLU A 311 22.72 6.89 34.69
CA GLU A 311 23.11 6.20 35.91
C GLU A 311 22.45 6.96 37.07
N PRO A 312 21.83 6.26 38.03
CA PRO A 312 21.29 6.93 39.21
C PRO A 312 22.44 7.74 39.81
N SER A 313 22.20 9.04 40.02
CA SER A 313 23.11 9.86 40.81
C SER A 313 23.41 9.11 42.09
N VAL A 314 24.65 8.64 42.22
CA VAL A 314 25.19 8.26 43.51
C VAL A 314 25.32 9.58 44.25
N ASP A 315 24.21 10.03 44.84
CA ASP A 315 24.24 11.01 45.90
C ASP A 315 24.92 10.33 47.09
N ASN A 316 26.24 10.42 47.07
CA ASN A 316 27.10 10.12 48.20
C ASN A 316 27.42 11.44 48.90
N GLN A 317 26.92 11.53 50.14
CA GLN A 317 27.27 12.37 51.28
C GLN A 317 26.20 13.38 51.71
#